data_AF-A0A5S4HBJ4-F1
#
_entry.id   AF-A0A5S4HBJ4-F1
#
_cell.length_a   1.000
_cell.length_b   1.000
_cell.length_c   1.000
_cell.angle_alpha   90.00
_cell.angle_beta   90.00
_cell.angle_gamma   90.00
#
_symmetry.space_group_name_H-M   'P 1'
#
loop_
_entity.id
_entity.type
_entity.pdbx_description
1 polymer ?
#
loop_
_entity_poly.entity_id
_entity_poly.type
_entity_poly.pdbx_seq_one_letter_code
_entity_poly.pdbx_strand_id
1 'polypeptide(L)'
;MPDQAVSAAEAAARAAAVSVRELTEIAELTSAVGLLAAIWGRSVSPPVSVELLRAFSKAGNYVAGAFQGDRLVGACVGFFHAPGGAMLHSHIAGVSPAVAGRSVGFALKLHQRAWAFQRGVSEIAWTFDPLVARNAYFNLVKLAARPVEYLPDFYGPMADAINDDGDSDRLLVHWRLRDSAVVLSSIGGGAEAVAADELRAGATVALSVGADGGPVPGTLDGDTVLVAVPQDIASLRSTEPDLARRWRLAVREALTGLTADGGRIDGFDRAGWYIVRRES
;
A
#
# COMPACT_ATOMS: atom_id res chain seq x y z
N MET A 1 -18.97 9.69 -8.89
CA MET A 1 -19.00 10.20 -10.29
C MET A 1 -17.58 10.61 -10.70
N PRO A 2 -17.21 10.57 -12.00
CA PRO A 2 -15.87 10.96 -12.47
C PRO A 2 -15.42 12.35 -11.98
N ASP A 3 -16.30 13.35 -12.05
CA ASP A 3 -15.98 14.74 -11.65
C ASP A 3 -15.63 14.87 -10.17
N GLN A 4 -16.27 14.06 -9.31
CA GLN A 4 -15.96 14.01 -7.89
C GLN A 4 -14.57 13.41 -7.65
N ALA A 5 -14.16 12.40 -8.43
CA ALA A 5 -12.84 11.80 -8.33
C ALA A 5 -11.75 12.79 -8.77
N VAL A 6 -11.99 13.53 -9.86
CA VAL A 6 -11.10 14.60 -10.32
C VAL A 6 -10.97 15.69 -9.25
N SER A 7 -12.09 16.18 -8.71
CA SER A 7 -12.09 17.23 -7.67
C SER A 7 -11.31 16.82 -6.42
N ALA A 8 -11.46 15.56 -5.97
CA ALA A 8 -10.70 15.02 -4.85
C ALA A 8 -9.20 14.90 -5.15
N ALA A 9 -8.83 14.46 -6.37
CA ALA A 9 -7.44 14.38 -6.80
C ALA A 9 -6.77 15.76 -6.83
N GLU A 10 -7.44 16.76 -7.39
CA GLU A 10 -6.94 18.13 -7.43
C GLU A 10 -6.82 18.75 -6.03
N ALA A 11 -7.81 18.53 -5.17
CA ALA A 11 -7.78 19.01 -3.79
C ALA A 11 -6.60 18.41 -3.01
N ALA A 12 -6.34 17.11 -3.16
CA ALA A 12 -5.19 16.46 -2.54
C ALA A 12 -3.85 16.94 -3.12
N ALA A 13 -3.77 17.16 -4.44
CA ALA A 13 -2.58 17.72 -5.07
C ALA A 13 -2.28 19.14 -4.54
N ARG A 14 -3.29 20.00 -4.46
CA ARG A 14 -3.19 21.34 -3.85
C ARG A 14 -2.76 21.29 -2.39
N ALA A 15 -3.38 20.43 -1.57
CA ALA A 15 -3.04 20.26 -0.16
C ALA A 15 -1.59 19.76 0.04
N ALA A 16 -1.11 18.90 -0.85
CA ALA A 16 0.26 18.43 -0.87
C ALA A 16 1.26 19.43 -1.50
N ALA A 17 0.77 20.53 -2.07
CA ALA A 17 1.52 21.52 -2.85
C ALA A 17 2.39 20.87 -3.95
N VAL A 18 1.74 20.03 -4.76
CA VAL A 18 2.32 19.38 -5.95
C VAL A 18 1.33 19.46 -7.13
N SER A 19 1.86 19.36 -8.35
CA SER A 19 1.09 19.04 -9.55
C SER A 19 1.26 17.55 -9.86
N VAL A 20 0.16 16.85 -10.16
CA VAL A 20 0.22 15.43 -10.57
C VAL A 20 -0.27 15.33 -12.01
N ARG A 21 0.51 14.66 -12.87
CA ARG A 21 0.19 14.51 -14.29
C ARG A 21 0.78 13.25 -14.89
N GLU A 22 0.19 12.81 -16.00
CA GLU A 22 0.73 11.73 -16.81
C GLU A 22 2.11 12.11 -17.40
N LEU A 23 2.98 11.12 -17.55
CA LEU A 23 4.32 11.28 -18.13
C LEU A 23 4.37 10.64 -19.51
N THR A 24 4.75 11.43 -20.51
CA THR A 24 4.91 10.95 -21.89
C THR A 24 6.32 11.17 -22.41
N GLU A 25 6.99 12.24 -21.98
CA GLU A 25 8.28 12.66 -22.53
C GLU A 25 9.44 11.85 -21.96
N ILE A 26 10.39 11.48 -22.84
CA ILE A 26 11.52 10.62 -22.47
C ILE A 26 12.32 11.20 -21.29
N ALA A 27 12.54 12.52 -21.26
CA ALA A 27 13.27 13.17 -20.15
C ALA A 27 12.58 12.97 -18.80
N GLU A 28 11.24 12.98 -18.77
CA GLU A 28 10.45 12.80 -17.56
C GLU A 28 10.42 11.33 -17.12
N LEU A 29 10.33 10.42 -18.09
CA LEU A 29 10.40 8.98 -17.83
C LEU A 29 11.78 8.59 -17.27
N THR A 30 12.85 9.16 -17.81
CA THR A 30 14.22 9.02 -17.26
C THR A 30 14.30 9.55 -15.83
N SER A 31 13.70 10.70 -15.56
CA SER A 31 13.64 11.27 -14.21
C SER A 31 12.86 10.37 -13.23
N ALA A 32 11.75 9.78 -13.69
CA ALA A 32 10.95 8.85 -12.88
C ALA A 32 11.71 7.56 -12.56
N VAL A 33 12.43 7.00 -13.51
CA VAL A 33 13.31 5.82 -13.30
C VAL A 33 14.40 6.16 -12.29
N GLY A 34 15.07 7.30 -12.43
CA GLY A 34 16.09 7.74 -11.48
C GLY A 34 15.54 7.94 -10.06
N LEU A 35 14.34 8.52 -9.93
CA LEU A 35 13.67 8.68 -8.65
C LEU A 35 13.33 7.33 -8.00
N LEU A 36 12.74 6.41 -8.75
CA LEU A 36 12.37 5.07 -8.24
C LEU A 36 13.63 4.26 -7.89
N ALA A 37 14.69 4.34 -8.71
CA ALA A 37 15.98 3.73 -8.41
C ALA A 37 16.54 4.22 -7.07
N ALA A 38 16.49 5.53 -6.81
CA ALA A 38 16.95 6.11 -5.56
C ALA A 38 16.12 5.66 -4.35
N ILE A 39 14.79 5.61 -4.48
CA ILE A 39 13.89 5.19 -3.39
C ILE A 39 14.12 3.72 -3.00
N TRP A 40 14.31 2.84 -3.98
CA TRP A 40 14.56 1.41 -3.75
C TRP A 40 16.04 1.06 -3.54
N GLY A 41 16.96 2.04 -3.60
CA GLY A 41 18.40 1.79 -3.47
C GLY A 41 18.99 0.96 -4.61
N ARG A 42 18.36 0.96 -5.79
CA ARG A 42 18.71 0.12 -6.94
C ARG A 42 19.17 0.96 -8.13
N SER A 43 20.32 1.62 -8.01
CA SER A 43 20.87 2.47 -9.09
C SER A 43 21.34 1.68 -10.32
N VAL A 44 21.90 0.49 -10.12
CA VAL A 44 22.45 -0.36 -11.21
C VAL A 44 21.35 -1.13 -11.95
N SER A 45 20.30 -1.56 -11.23
CA SER A 45 19.17 -2.29 -11.79
C SER A 45 17.87 -1.71 -11.26
N PRO A 46 17.39 -0.57 -11.79
CA PRO A 46 16.16 0.07 -11.33
C PRO A 46 14.94 -0.86 -11.37
N PRO A 47 13.91 -0.64 -10.52
CA PRO A 47 12.70 -1.46 -10.52
C PRO A 47 11.93 -1.45 -11.85
N VAL A 48 12.07 -0.39 -12.64
CA VAL A 48 11.47 -0.21 -13.97
C VAL A 48 12.48 0.48 -14.90
N SER A 49 12.41 0.21 -16.21
CA SER A 49 13.27 0.87 -17.21
C SER A 49 12.54 1.97 -17.97
N VAL A 50 13.29 2.87 -18.60
CA VAL A 50 12.71 3.96 -19.43
C VAL A 50 11.92 3.39 -20.61
N GLU A 51 12.44 2.35 -21.24
CA GLU A 51 11.82 1.65 -22.36
C GLU A 51 10.47 1.06 -21.95
N LEU A 52 10.40 0.44 -20.76
CA LEU A 52 9.16 -0.12 -20.24
C LEU A 52 8.14 0.97 -19.91
N LEU A 53 8.55 2.05 -19.26
CA LEU A 53 7.64 3.18 -18.97
C LEU A 53 7.15 3.83 -20.26
N ARG A 54 8.00 3.95 -21.28
CA ARG A 54 7.61 4.46 -22.61
C ARG A 54 6.61 3.54 -23.28
N ALA A 55 6.82 2.22 -23.20
CA ALA A 55 5.88 1.23 -23.73
C ALA A 55 4.52 1.31 -23.01
N PHE A 56 4.51 1.41 -21.68
CA PHE A 56 3.27 1.56 -20.91
C PHE A 56 2.52 2.84 -21.25
N SER A 57 3.19 3.99 -21.25
CA SER A 57 2.60 5.28 -21.63
C SER A 57 2.01 5.22 -23.05
N LYS A 58 2.75 4.65 -24.02
CA LYS A 58 2.28 4.50 -25.40
C LYS A 58 1.10 3.54 -25.55
N ALA A 59 1.05 2.48 -24.74
CA ALA A 59 -0.03 1.49 -24.73
C ALA A 59 -1.27 1.96 -23.94
N GLY A 60 -1.28 3.20 -23.42
CA GLY A 60 -2.41 3.77 -22.69
C GLY A 60 -2.51 3.31 -21.23
N ASN A 61 -1.43 2.78 -20.67
CA ASN A 61 -1.34 2.43 -19.25
C ASN A 61 -1.00 3.65 -18.39
N TYR A 62 -1.17 3.52 -17.07
CA TYR A 62 -0.96 4.61 -16.14
C TYR A 62 0.52 4.82 -15.86
N VAL A 63 1.06 5.98 -16.25
CA VAL A 63 2.40 6.44 -15.88
C VAL A 63 2.29 7.91 -15.49
N ALA A 64 2.46 8.23 -14.21
CA ALA A 64 2.29 9.58 -13.70
C ALA A 64 3.40 10.00 -12.73
N GLY A 65 3.63 11.31 -12.68
CA GLY A 65 4.58 11.95 -11.78
C GLY A 65 3.92 13.04 -10.94
N ALA A 66 4.42 13.22 -9.71
CA ALA A 66 4.10 14.33 -8.85
C ALA A 66 5.28 15.32 -8.83
N PHE A 67 5.00 16.60 -9.06
CA PHE A 67 5.97 17.65 -9.23
C PHE A 67 5.80 18.76 -8.21
N GLN A 68 6.90 19.23 -7.63
CA GLN A 68 6.97 20.48 -6.87
C GLN A 68 7.72 21.51 -7.71
N GLY A 69 7.00 22.44 -8.34
CA GLY A 69 7.57 23.23 -9.44
C GLY A 69 7.95 22.28 -10.59
N ASP A 70 9.19 22.36 -11.06
CA ASP A 70 9.71 21.45 -12.09
C ASP A 70 10.36 20.17 -11.52
N ARG A 71 10.47 20.06 -10.19
CA ARG A 71 11.13 18.92 -9.54
C ARG A 71 10.17 17.76 -9.40
N LEU A 72 10.50 16.62 -10.02
CA LEU A 72 9.79 15.36 -9.80
C LEU A 72 10.07 14.84 -8.38
N VAL A 73 9.02 14.65 -7.58
CA VAL A 73 9.08 14.22 -6.18
C VAL A 73 8.31 12.94 -5.89
N GLY A 74 7.56 12.42 -6.86
CA GLY A 74 6.91 11.12 -6.77
C GLY A 74 6.57 10.57 -8.14
N ALA A 75 6.44 9.25 -8.24
CA ALA A 75 6.05 8.56 -9.46
C ALA A 75 5.11 7.39 -9.13
N CYS A 76 4.17 7.10 -10.03
CA CYS A 76 3.27 5.97 -9.91
C CYS A 76 2.97 5.35 -11.28
N VAL A 77 3.06 4.03 -11.35
CA VAL A 77 2.94 3.24 -12.58
C VAL A 77 1.94 2.11 -12.36
N GLY A 78 1.07 1.87 -13.33
CA GLY A 78 0.14 0.75 -13.33
C GLY A 78 -0.31 0.36 -14.72
N PHE A 79 -0.75 -0.88 -14.88
CA PHE A 79 -1.16 -1.45 -16.17
C PHE A 79 -2.45 -2.28 -16.04
N PHE A 80 -3.19 -2.44 -17.13
CA PHE A 80 -4.48 -3.13 -17.09
C PHE A 80 -4.35 -4.64 -16.90
N HIS A 81 -5.33 -5.24 -16.19
CA HIS A 81 -5.53 -6.68 -16.23
C HIS A 81 -6.13 -7.12 -17.57
N ALA A 82 -5.77 -8.33 -17.99
CA ALA A 82 -6.38 -9.01 -19.12
C ALA A 82 -7.28 -10.18 -18.66
N PRO A 83 -8.33 -10.54 -19.42
CA PRO A 83 -8.97 -9.73 -20.45
C PRO A 83 -9.89 -8.67 -19.82
N GLY A 84 -10.05 -7.51 -20.48
CA GLY A 84 -11.24 -6.68 -20.26
C GLY A 84 -11.12 -5.38 -19.47
N GLY A 85 -9.93 -4.86 -19.14
CA GLY A 85 -9.73 -3.44 -18.79
C GLY A 85 -10.51 -2.89 -17.57
N ALA A 86 -11.34 -3.68 -16.90
CA ALA A 86 -12.18 -3.28 -15.78
C ALA A 86 -11.36 -3.09 -14.48
N MET A 87 -10.13 -3.61 -14.46
CA MET A 87 -9.21 -3.54 -13.33
C MET A 87 -7.81 -3.07 -13.76
N LEU A 88 -7.21 -2.22 -12.94
CA LEU A 88 -5.83 -1.76 -13.08
C LEU A 88 -4.94 -2.43 -12.02
N HIS A 89 -3.80 -3.00 -12.40
CA HIS A 89 -2.73 -3.33 -11.48
C HIS A 89 -1.88 -2.07 -11.21
N SER A 90 -1.81 -1.61 -9.96
CA SER A 90 -0.93 -0.52 -9.54
C SER A 90 0.45 -1.08 -9.17
N HIS A 91 1.35 -1.12 -10.14
CA HIS A 91 2.63 -1.82 -10.06
C HIS A 91 3.61 -1.23 -9.05
N ILE A 92 3.88 0.07 -9.13
CA ILE A 92 4.86 0.74 -8.27
C ILE A 92 4.44 2.18 -8.00
N ALA A 93 4.61 2.63 -6.77
CA ALA A 93 4.36 4.01 -6.36
C ALA A 93 5.42 4.42 -5.33
N GLY A 94 6.17 5.48 -5.64
CA GLY A 94 7.27 5.97 -4.82
C GLY A 94 7.20 7.48 -4.64
N VAL A 95 7.55 7.94 -3.45
CA VAL A 95 7.66 9.37 -3.12
C VAL A 95 9.03 9.62 -2.51
N SER A 96 9.68 10.71 -2.94
CA SER A 96 10.96 11.13 -2.39
C SER A 96 10.84 11.38 -0.87
N PRO A 97 11.78 10.87 -0.04
CA PRO A 97 11.81 11.17 1.38
C PRO A 97 11.88 12.67 1.69
N ALA A 98 12.43 13.48 0.79
CA ALA A 98 12.53 14.94 0.92
C ALA A 98 11.17 15.67 1.00
N VAL A 99 10.07 14.99 0.67
CA VAL A 99 8.70 15.53 0.80
C VAL A 99 7.81 14.63 1.67
N ALA A 100 8.42 13.82 2.55
CA ALA A 100 7.70 12.99 3.50
C ALA A 100 6.73 13.82 4.37
N GLY A 101 5.63 13.20 4.81
CA GLY A 101 4.61 13.86 5.64
C GLY A 101 3.66 14.79 4.87
N ARG A 102 3.92 15.13 3.61
CA ARG A 102 3.07 16.03 2.80
C ARG A 102 1.93 15.34 2.06
N SER A 103 1.68 14.05 2.31
CA SER A 103 0.63 13.26 1.64
C SER A 103 0.73 13.20 0.10
N VAL A 104 1.94 13.35 -0.48
CA VAL A 104 2.15 13.26 -1.94
C VAL A 104 1.72 11.90 -2.49
N GLY A 105 1.96 10.81 -1.74
CA GLY A 105 1.51 9.47 -2.13
C GLY A 105 -0.02 9.36 -2.22
N PHE A 106 -0.74 10.05 -1.32
CA PHE A 106 -2.19 10.13 -1.37
C PHE A 106 -2.68 10.89 -2.61
N ALA A 107 -2.04 12.03 -2.93
CA ALA A 107 -2.34 12.79 -4.15
C ALA A 107 -2.11 11.95 -5.43
N LEU A 108 -1.00 11.20 -5.50
CA LEU A 108 -0.72 10.26 -6.60
C LEU A 108 -1.81 9.20 -6.76
N LYS A 109 -2.26 8.60 -5.66
CA LYS A 109 -3.29 7.55 -5.69
C LYS A 109 -4.67 8.11 -6.03
N LEU A 110 -5.03 9.30 -5.55
CA LEU A 110 -6.29 9.93 -5.97
C LEU A 110 -6.28 10.34 -7.45
N HIS A 111 -5.14 10.82 -7.97
CA HIS A 111 -4.98 11.00 -9.40
C HIS A 111 -5.15 9.69 -10.17
N GLN A 112 -4.54 8.59 -9.70
CA GLN A 112 -4.72 7.26 -10.30
C GLN A 112 -6.20 6.82 -10.29
N ARG A 113 -6.93 7.07 -9.21
CA ARG A 113 -8.37 6.81 -9.11
C ARG A 113 -9.18 7.64 -10.11
N ALA A 114 -8.90 8.93 -10.24
CA ALA A 114 -9.59 9.80 -11.20
C ALA A 114 -9.33 9.35 -12.64
N TRP A 115 -8.07 9.07 -12.98
CA TRP A 115 -7.64 8.55 -14.28
C TRP A 115 -8.32 7.22 -14.63
N ALA A 116 -8.40 6.31 -13.67
CA ALA A 116 -9.01 5.00 -13.81
C ALA A 116 -10.53 5.12 -14.08
N PHE A 117 -11.23 5.98 -13.32
CA PHE A 117 -12.65 6.24 -13.52
C PHE A 117 -12.98 6.74 -14.92
N GLN A 118 -12.18 7.66 -15.47
CA GLN A 118 -12.36 8.20 -16.81
C GLN A 118 -12.22 7.14 -17.91
N ARG A 119 -11.61 5.99 -17.59
CA ARG A 119 -11.38 4.87 -18.51
C ARG A 119 -12.27 3.66 -18.22
N GLY A 120 -13.31 3.83 -17.40
CA GLY A 120 -14.26 2.76 -17.09
C GLY A 120 -13.74 1.69 -16.13
N VAL A 121 -12.58 1.90 -15.51
CA VAL A 121 -12.03 1.00 -14.48
C VAL A 121 -12.85 1.15 -13.21
N SER A 122 -13.31 0.04 -12.64
CA SER A 122 -14.04 0.01 -11.37
C SER A 122 -13.14 -0.30 -10.17
N GLU A 123 -11.99 -0.94 -10.41
CA GLU A 123 -11.12 -1.47 -9.36
C GLU A 123 -9.63 -1.31 -9.67
N ILE A 124 -8.81 -1.06 -8.65
CA ILE A 124 -7.35 -1.05 -8.76
C ILE A 124 -6.79 -2.04 -7.73
N ALA A 125 -5.92 -2.95 -8.15
CA ALA A 125 -5.30 -3.95 -7.29
C ALA A 125 -3.78 -3.76 -7.18
N TRP A 126 -3.21 -4.02 -6.01
CA TRP A 126 -1.76 -4.08 -5.79
C TRP A 126 -1.46 -4.87 -4.51
N THR A 127 -0.19 -5.21 -4.33
CA THR A 127 0.29 -5.85 -3.11
C THR A 127 1.12 -4.87 -2.27
N PHE A 128 1.19 -5.10 -0.97
CA PHE A 128 2.15 -4.44 -0.08
C PHE A 128 2.66 -5.42 0.97
N ASP A 129 3.79 -5.10 1.60
CA ASP A 129 4.34 -5.90 2.71
C ASP A 129 3.49 -5.74 3.98
N PRO A 130 2.88 -6.82 4.52
CA PRO A 130 2.02 -6.73 5.69
C PRO A 130 2.74 -6.27 6.96
N LEU A 131 4.08 -6.40 7.06
CA LEU A 131 4.85 -5.93 8.21
C LEU A 131 5.15 -4.42 8.18
N VAL A 132 4.99 -3.77 7.03
CA VAL A 132 5.27 -2.34 6.91
C VAL A 132 4.04 -1.56 7.39
N ALA A 133 3.98 -1.30 8.70
CA ALA A 133 2.84 -0.67 9.37
C ALA A 133 2.35 0.63 8.70
N ARG A 134 3.29 1.49 8.26
CA ARG A 134 2.95 2.72 7.52
C ARG A 134 2.19 2.45 6.21
N ASN A 135 2.52 1.34 5.52
CA ASN A 135 1.85 0.94 4.28
C ASN A 135 0.49 0.32 4.60
N ALA A 136 0.39 -0.48 5.67
CA ALA A 136 -0.88 -1.01 6.14
C ALA A 136 -1.87 0.12 6.45
N TYR A 137 -1.46 1.10 7.26
CA TYR A 137 -2.26 2.28 7.56
C TYR A 137 -2.63 3.08 6.29
N PHE A 138 -1.66 3.31 5.41
CA PHE A 138 -1.92 4.04 4.17
C PHE A 138 -2.93 3.31 3.26
N ASN A 139 -2.79 2.01 3.07
CA ASN A 139 -3.67 1.25 2.19
C ASN A 139 -5.07 1.05 2.80
N LEU A 140 -5.17 0.63 4.06
CA LEU A 140 -6.44 0.25 4.67
C LEU A 140 -7.20 1.46 5.23
N VAL A 141 -6.51 2.44 5.81
CA VAL A 141 -7.18 3.59 6.46
C VAL A 141 -7.26 4.78 5.49
N LYS A 142 -6.11 5.21 4.94
CA LYS A 142 -6.09 6.42 4.09
C LYS A 142 -6.75 6.20 2.74
N LEU A 143 -6.62 5.01 2.15
CA LEU A 143 -7.25 4.70 0.86
C LEU A 143 -8.55 3.91 0.98
N ALA A 144 -8.81 3.25 2.13
CA ALA A 144 -9.89 2.27 2.26
C ALA A 144 -9.81 1.12 1.24
N ALA A 145 -8.59 0.73 0.86
CA ALA A 145 -8.37 -0.48 0.07
C ALA A 145 -8.60 -1.71 0.96
N ARG A 146 -9.17 -2.77 0.37
CA ARG A 146 -9.58 -3.98 1.08
C ARG A 146 -8.58 -5.11 0.82
N PRO A 147 -7.95 -5.69 1.85
CA PRO A 147 -7.23 -6.95 1.70
C PRO A 147 -8.14 -8.04 1.18
N VAL A 148 -7.64 -8.84 0.25
CA VAL A 148 -8.38 -9.97 -0.34
C VAL A 148 -7.61 -11.28 -0.27
N GLU A 149 -6.28 -11.23 -0.19
CA GLU A 149 -5.45 -12.44 -0.18
C GLU A 149 -4.10 -12.17 0.49
N TYR A 150 -3.65 -13.12 1.30
CA TYR A 150 -2.28 -13.16 1.81
C TYR A 150 -1.45 -14.09 0.92
N LEU A 151 -0.36 -13.56 0.36
CA LEU A 151 0.51 -14.24 -0.61
C LEU A 151 1.88 -14.47 0.03
N PRO A 152 2.18 -15.70 0.51
CA PRO A 152 3.48 -16.05 1.07
C PRO A 152 4.58 -16.00 -0.01
N ASP A 153 5.70 -15.37 0.34
CA ASP A 153 6.91 -15.25 -0.49
C ASP A 153 6.66 -14.94 -1.98
N PHE A 154 5.77 -13.99 -2.24
CA PHE A 154 5.18 -13.80 -3.56
C PHE A 154 6.18 -13.44 -4.67
N TYR A 155 7.24 -12.71 -4.33
CA TYR A 155 8.27 -12.26 -5.27
C TYR A 155 9.61 -13.00 -5.11
N GLY A 156 9.72 -13.94 -4.17
CA GLY A 156 11.01 -14.49 -3.73
C GLY A 156 11.96 -13.43 -3.14
N PRO A 157 13.27 -13.69 -3.09
CA PRO A 157 14.26 -12.74 -2.57
C PRO A 157 14.27 -11.41 -3.32
N MET A 158 14.18 -10.30 -2.60
CA MET A 158 14.14 -8.94 -3.17
C MET A 158 15.30 -8.09 -2.64
N ALA A 159 16.47 -8.19 -3.30
CA ALA A 159 17.66 -7.40 -2.95
C ALA A 159 17.49 -5.89 -3.26
N ASP A 160 16.75 -5.19 -2.39
CA ASP A 160 16.51 -3.76 -2.44
C ASP A 160 16.44 -3.17 -1.02
N ALA A 161 16.58 -1.84 -0.91
CA ALA A 161 16.68 -1.15 0.38
C ALA A 161 15.38 -1.19 1.22
N ILE A 162 14.28 -1.70 0.67
CA ILE A 162 12.96 -1.72 1.32
C ILE A 162 12.58 -3.12 1.78
N ASN A 163 12.84 -4.14 0.96
CA ASN A 163 12.28 -5.49 1.11
C ASN A 163 13.24 -6.49 1.75
N ASP A 164 14.55 -6.28 1.62
CA ASP A 164 15.61 -7.20 2.08
C ASP A 164 15.55 -8.60 1.42
N ASP A 165 16.54 -9.45 1.69
CA ASP A 165 16.73 -10.75 1.02
C ASP A 165 15.88 -11.91 1.56
N GLY A 166 15.04 -11.67 2.56
CA GLY A 166 14.12 -12.65 3.13
C GLY A 166 12.79 -12.80 2.38
N ASP A 167 11.90 -13.64 2.93
CA ASP A 167 10.59 -13.93 2.33
C ASP A 167 9.77 -12.65 2.06
N SER A 168 9.26 -12.57 0.83
CA SER A 168 8.57 -11.42 0.27
C SER A 168 7.04 -11.50 0.40
N ASP A 169 6.55 -11.74 1.62
CA ASP A 169 5.11 -11.82 1.82
C ASP A 169 4.40 -10.54 1.39
N ARG A 170 3.21 -10.73 0.82
CA ARG A 170 2.39 -9.69 0.24
C ARG A 170 0.95 -9.84 0.68
N LEU A 171 0.35 -8.73 1.08
CA LEU A 171 -1.10 -8.62 1.21
C LEU A 171 -1.64 -7.98 -0.07
N LEU A 172 -2.37 -8.76 -0.87
CA LEU A 172 -3.09 -8.26 -2.04
C LEU A 172 -4.29 -7.45 -1.56
N VAL A 173 -4.40 -6.22 -2.05
CA VAL A 173 -5.54 -5.35 -1.78
C VAL A 173 -6.25 -4.96 -3.07
N HIS A 174 -7.56 -4.87 -2.99
CA HIS A 174 -8.43 -4.34 -4.03
C HIS A 174 -8.98 -2.99 -3.58
N TRP A 175 -8.90 -2.01 -4.47
CA TRP A 175 -9.40 -0.67 -4.25
C TRP A 175 -10.58 -0.41 -5.18
N ARG A 176 -11.77 -0.70 -4.65
CA ARG A 176 -13.05 -0.53 -5.34
C ARG A 176 -13.43 0.94 -5.36
N LEU A 177 -13.28 1.57 -6.52
CA LEU A 177 -13.22 3.03 -6.61
C LEU A 177 -14.56 3.73 -6.29
N ARG A 178 -15.66 2.97 -6.38
CA ARG A 178 -17.04 3.43 -6.12
C ARG A 178 -17.54 3.16 -4.71
N ASP A 179 -16.82 2.37 -3.91
CA ASP A 179 -17.27 2.02 -2.56
C ASP A 179 -17.35 3.27 -1.69
N SER A 180 -18.40 3.37 -0.87
CA SER A 180 -18.67 4.54 -0.04
C SER A 180 -17.51 4.89 0.88
N ALA A 181 -16.83 3.89 1.46
CA ALA A 181 -15.64 4.10 2.28
C ALA A 181 -14.48 4.76 1.50
N VAL A 182 -14.24 4.32 0.26
CA VAL A 182 -13.21 4.93 -0.61
C VAL A 182 -13.58 6.37 -0.96
N VAL A 183 -14.85 6.64 -1.25
CA VAL A 183 -15.35 7.99 -1.54
C VAL A 183 -15.16 8.92 -0.33
N LEU A 184 -15.51 8.46 0.87
CA LEU A 184 -15.34 9.21 2.12
C LEU A 184 -13.85 9.46 2.44
N SER A 185 -13.01 8.43 2.35
CA SER A 185 -11.57 8.57 2.56
C SER A 185 -10.91 9.52 1.56
N SER A 186 -11.40 9.55 0.31
CA SER A 186 -10.89 10.47 -0.75
C SER A 186 -11.09 11.95 -0.42
N ILE A 187 -12.04 12.30 0.45
CA ILE A 187 -12.31 13.67 0.89
C ILE A 187 -11.86 13.92 2.35
N GLY A 188 -11.08 12.99 2.92
CA GLY A 188 -10.52 13.12 4.27
C GLY A 188 -11.39 12.54 5.40
N GLY A 189 -12.52 11.90 5.09
CA GLY A 189 -13.47 11.34 6.07
C GLY A 189 -13.27 9.86 6.39
N GLY A 190 -12.05 9.33 6.28
CA GLY A 190 -11.78 7.93 6.60
C GLY A 190 -11.92 7.65 8.11
N ALA A 191 -12.53 6.53 8.46
CA ALA A 191 -12.63 6.07 9.85
C ALA A 191 -11.43 5.18 10.18
N GLU A 192 -10.65 5.59 11.17
CA GLU A 192 -9.63 4.74 11.78
C GLU A 192 -10.31 3.85 12.83
N ALA A 193 -9.99 2.57 12.80
CA ALA A 193 -10.39 1.68 13.88
C ALA A 193 -9.33 1.73 14.98
N VAL A 194 -9.77 1.78 16.23
CA VAL A 194 -8.89 1.96 17.39
C VAL A 194 -8.80 0.62 18.11
N ALA A 195 -7.62 0.01 18.14
CA ALA A 195 -7.43 -1.32 18.72
C ALA A 195 -7.88 -1.40 20.20
N ALA A 196 -7.66 -0.32 20.96
CA ALA A 196 -8.10 -0.22 22.36
C ALA A 196 -9.63 -0.26 22.49
N ASP A 197 -10.37 0.24 21.50
CA ASP A 197 -11.83 0.25 21.49
C ASP A 197 -12.36 -1.14 21.18
N GLU A 198 -11.74 -1.84 20.22
CA GLU A 198 -12.04 -3.24 19.91
C GLU A 198 -11.77 -4.14 21.13
N LEU A 199 -10.65 -3.96 21.84
CA LEU A 199 -10.34 -4.69 23.07
C LEU A 199 -11.40 -4.46 24.15
N ARG A 200 -11.83 -3.20 24.36
CA ARG A 200 -12.92 -2.89 25.29
C ARG A 200 -14.25 -3.51 24.88
N ALA A 201 -14.45 -3.74 23.59
CA ALA A 201 -15.62 -4.42 23.03
C ALA A 201 -15.49 -5.96 23.03
N GLY A 202 -14.39 -6.52 23.54
CA GLY A 202 -14.19 -7.96 23.68
C GLY A 202 -13.39 -8.62 22.55
N ALA A 203 -12.67 -7.84 21.72
CA ALA A 203 -11.75 -8.40 20.74
C ALA A 203 -10.65 -9.23 21.41
N THR A 204 -10.27 -10.32 20.75
CA THR A 204 -9.16 -11.19 21.18
C THR A 204 -7.87 -10.79 20.51
N VAL A 205 -6.74 -11.24 21.07
CA VAL A 205 -5.40 -10.96 20.54
C VAL A 205 -4.78 -12.24 20.03
N ALA A 206 -4.62 -12.33 18.71
CA ALA A 206 -3.94 -13.44 18.04
C ALA A 206 -2.43 -13.29 18.06
N LEU A 207 -1.95 -12.05 18.00
CA LEU A 207 -0.52 -11.77 18.03
C LEU A 207 -0.26 -10.45 18.73
N SER A 208 0.64 -10.45 19.71
CA SER A 208 1.02 -9.26 20.48
C SER A 208 2.53 -9.01 20.44
N VAL A 209 2.97 -7.86 20.95
CA VAL A 209 4.39 -7.52 21.11
C VAL A 209 4.82 -7.89 22.52
N GLY A 210 5.82 -8.78 22.63
CA GLY A 210 6.43 -9.20 23.89
C GLY A 210 7.40 -8.18 24.47
N ALA A 211 7.89 -8.45 25.68
CA ALA A 211 8.84 -7.59 26.39
C ALA A 211 10.20 -7.48 25.66
N ASP A 212 10.56 -8.49 24.86
CA ASP A 212 11.76 -8.51 24.00
C ASP A 212 11.52 -7.80 22.65
N GLY A 213 10.34 -7.20 22.44
CA GLY A 213 9.93 -6.65 21.13
C GLY A 213 9.55 -7.71 20.10
N GLY A 214 9.54 -8.99 20.47
CA GLY A 214 9.19 -10.13 19.64
C GLY A 214 7.69 -10.39 19.52
N PRO A 215 7.27 -11.15 18.50
CA PRO A 215 5.90 -11.62 18.40
C PRO A 215 5.59 -12.64 19.50
N VAL A 216 4.45 -12.46 20.18
CA VAL A 216 3.91 -13.41 21.16
C VAL A 216 2.53 -13.88 20.66
N PRO A 217 2.41 -15.15 20.22
CA PRO A 217 1.14 -15.74 19.80
C PRO A 217 0.11 -15.78 20.93
N GLY A 218 -1.14 -15.52 20.58
CA GLY A 218 -2.31 -15.63 21.45
C GLY A 218 -3.34 -16.59 20.88
N THR A 219 -4.63 -16.25 20.99
CA THR A 219 -5.72 -17.07 20.45
C THR A 219 -6.24 -16.49 19.13
N LEU A 220 -6.55 -17.37 18.18
CA LEU A 220 -7.24 -17.00 16.95
C LEU A 220 -8.77 -17.00 17.12
N ASP A 221 -9.29 -17.38 18.29
CA ASP A 221 -10.72 -17.48 18.56
C ASP A 221 -11.36 -16.11 18.81
N GLY A 222 -12.62 -15.95 18.42
CA GLY A 222 -13.40 -14.72 18.61
C GLY A 222 -13.89 -14.11 17.30
N ASP A 223 -14.89 -13.22 17.43
CA ASP A 223 -15.53 -12.56 16.28
C ASP A 223 -14.66 -11.43 15.72
N THR A 224 -13.95 -10.73 16.61
CA THR A 224 -12.96 -9.70 16.25
C THR A 224 -11.62 -10.06 16.87
N VAL A 225 -10.58 -10.12 16.04
CA VAL A 225 -9.24 -10.57 16.41
C VAL A 225 -8.20 -9.55 15.99
N LEU A 226 -7.25 -9.25 16.88
CA LEU A 226 -6.18 -8.29 16.67
C LEU A 226 -4.84 -8.99 16.40
N VAL A 227 -4.10 -8.50 15.41
CA VAL A 227 -2.77 -9.00 15.04
C VAL A 227 -1.78 -7.84 15.00
N ALA A 228 -0.84 -7.81 15.95
CA ALA A 228 0.23 -6.82 15.99
C ALA A 228 1.24 -7.01 14.84
N VAL A 229 1.85 -5.90 14.43
CA VAL A 229 3.06 -5.85 13.60
C VAL A 229 4.10 -4.93 14.25
N PRO A 230 5.40 -5.09 13.94
CA PRO A 230 6.41 -4.19 14.46
C PRO A 230 6.22 -2.76 13.93
N GLN A 231 6.49 -1.77 14.77
CA GLN A 231 6.42 -0.35 14.42
C GLN A 231 7.35 0.02 13.25
N ASP A 232 8.57 -0.55 13.23
CA ASP A 232 9.58 -0.29 12.21
C ASP A 232 10.30 -1.57 11.77
N ILE A 233 9.64 -2.35 10.91
CA ILE A 233 10.26 -3.54 10.29
C ILE A 233 11.52 -3.22 9.48
N ALA A 234 11.64 -2.00 8.93
CA ALA A 234 12.79 -1.63 8.12
C ALA A 234 14.05 -1.53 8.98
N SER A 235 13.95 -0.90 10.16
CA SER A 235 15.04 -0.91 11.14
C SER A 235 15.37 -2.33 11.58
N LEU A 236 14.37 -3.13 11.96
CA LEU A 236 14.58 -4.51 12.46
C LEU A 236 15.31 -5.40 11.47
N ARG A 237 15.02 -5.29 10.16
CA ARG A 237 15.74 -6.04 9.11
C ARG A 237 17.25 -5.80 9.17
N SER A 238 17.66 -4.56 9.43
CA SER A 238 19.07 -4.18 9.48
C SER A 238 19.74 -4.45 10.84
N THR A 239 19.03 -4.24 11.94
CA THR A 239 19.61 -4.27 13.30
C THR A 239 19.45 -5.63 13.97
N GLU A 240 18.35 -6.33 13.71
CA GLU A 240 17.96 -7.59 14.37
C GLU A 240 17.28 -8.56 13.37
N PRO A 241 18.02 -9.11 12.38
CA PRO A 241 17.43 -9.90 11.29
C PRO A 241 16.64 -11.12 11.76
N ASP A 242 17.10 -11.78 12.83
CA ASP A 242 16.39 -12.92 13.42
C ASP A 242 15.03 -12.52 14.01
N LEU A 243 14.94 -11.34 14.64
CA LEU A 243 13.68 -10.80 15.14
C LEU A 243 12.74 -10.42 13.98
N ALA A 244 13.26 -9.82 12.92
CA ALA A 244 12.48 -9.55 11.70
C ALA A 244 11.91 -10.83 11.08
N ARG A 245 12.71 -11.92 11.03
CA ARG A 245 12.26 -13.24 10.55
C ARG A 245 11.16 -13.83 11.44
N ARG A 246 11.30 -13.75 12.77
CA ARG A 246 10.24 -14.20 13.70
C ARG A 246 8.93 -13.46 13.44
N TRP A 247 8.97 -12.13 13.28
CA TRP A 247 7.80 -11.33 12.95
C TRP A 247 7.15 -11.75 11.62
N ARG A 248 7.95 -11.99 10.58
CA ARG A 248 7.46 -12.47 9.27
C ARG A 248 6.67 -13.76 9.41
N LEU A 249 7.25 -14.76 10.07
CA LEU A 249 6.62 -16.06 10.23
C LEU A 249 5.34 -15.98 11.09
N ALA A 250 5.38 -15.26 12.21
CA ALA A 250 4.24 -15.15 13.12
C ALA A 250 3.05 -14.39 12.50
N VAL A 251 3.32 -13.30 11.75
CA VAL A 251 2.27 -12.54 11.06
C VAL A 251 1.70 -13.35 9.89
N ARG A 252 2.54 -14.09 9.16
CA ARG A 252 2.08 -15.05 8.14
C ARG A 252 1.11 -16.04 8.74
N GLU A 253 1.52 -16.74 9.81
CA GLU A 253 0.70 -17.76 10.48
C GLU A 253 -0.63 -17.18 10.98
N ALA A 254 -0.59 -16.06 11.70
CA ALA A 254 -1.79 -15.44 12.26
C ALA A 254 -2.78 -14.96 11.18
N LEU A 255 -2.31 -14.21 10.18
CA LEU A 255 -3.21 -13.66 9.15
C LEU A 255 -3.72 -14.76 8.21
N THR A 256 -2.87 -15.70 7.79
CA THR A 256 -3.32 -16.80 6.92
C THR A 256 -4.33 -17.68 7.64
N GLY A 257 -4.07 -18.08 8.89
CA GLY A 257 -5.01 -18.86 9.71
C GLY A 257 -6.35 -18.16 9.88
N LEU A 258 -6.35 -16.89 10.28
CA LEU A 258 -7.60 -16.13 10.46
C LEU A 258 -8.41 -15.98 9.18
N THR A 259 -7.75 -15.76 8.03
CA THR A 259 -8.45 -15.63 6.74
C THR A 259 -8.93 -16.97 6.19
N ALA A 260 -8.24 -18.07 6.46
CA ALA A 260 -8.69 -19.42 6.09
C ALA A 260 -9.97 -19.80 6.83
N ASP A 261 -10.16 -19.30 8.05
CA ASP A 261 -11.38 -19.46 8.85
C ASP A 261 -12.51 -18.46 8.50
N GLY A 262 -12.44 -17.80 7.34
CA GLY A 262 -13.44 -16.83 6.89
C GLY A 262 -13.33 -15.44 7.53
N GLY A 263 -12.26 -15.17 8.29
CA GLY A 263 -11.95 -13.84 8.79
C GLY A 263 -11.60 -12.86 7.66
N ARG A 264 -12.09 -11.62 7.76
CA ARG A 264 -11.76 -10.52 6.84
C ARG A 264 -10.97 -9.45 7.57
N ILE A 265 -9.83 -9.06 7.00
CA ILE A 265 -9.02 -7.93 7.51
C ILE A 265 -9.78 -6.64 7.16
N ASP A 266 -10.35 -5.99 8.17
CA ASP A 266 -11.31 -4.89 8.00
C ASP A 266 -10.74 -3.53 8.42
N GLY A 267 -9.61 -3.50 9.12
CA GLY A 267 -9.00 -2.26 9.58
C GLY A 267 -7.54 -2.39 9.97
N PHE A 268 -6.93 -1.23 10.21
CA PHE A 268 -5.60 -1.12 10.78
C PHE A 268 -5.55 0.06 11.75
N ASP A 269 -5.03 -0.18 12.94
CA ASP A 269 -4.81 0.83 13.98
C ASP A 269 -3.37 1.38 13.88
N ARG A 270 -3.22 2.68 14.09
CA ARG A 270 -1.92 3.36 13.96
C ARG A 270 -0.84 2.90 14.95
N ALA A 271 -1.19 2.24 16.04
CA ALA A 271 -0.24 1.61 16.94
C ALA A 271 0.32 0.28 16.39
N GLY A 272 -0.16 -0.19 15.24
CA GLY A 272 0.40 -1.34 14.53
C GLY A 272 -0.44 -2.61 14.65
N TRP A 273 -1.76 -2.50 14.59
CA TRP A 273 -2.65 -3.66 14.71
C TRP A 273 -3.53 -3.82 13.49
N TYR A 274 -3.50 -5.00 12.87
CA TYR A 274 -4.58 -5.42 11.99
C TYR A 274 -5.80 -5.82 12.83
N ILE A 275 -6.98 -5.51 12.29
CA ILE A 275 -8.27 -5.91 12.86
C ILE A 275 -8.91 -6.87 11.88
N VAL A 276 -9.13 -8.10 12.32
CA VAL A 276 -9.78 -9.16 11.54
C VAL A 276 -11.15 -9.43 12.13
N ARG A 277 -12.18 -9.44 11.30
CA ARG A 277 -13.57 -9.75 11.69
C ARG A 277 -14.05 -10.99 10.98
N ARG A 278 -14.58 -11.97 11.73
CA ARG A 278 -15.30 -13.10 11.15
C ARG A 278 -16.72 -12.68 10.80
N GLU A 279 -17.24 -13.14 9.67
CA GLU A 279 -18.68 -13.00 9.41
C GLU A 279 -19.42 -13.91 10.38
N SER A 280 -20.32 -13.32 11.18
CA SER A 280 -21.32 -14.04 11.95
C SER A 280 -22.39 -14.65 11.05
#